data_AF-A0A7C8EZL6-F1
#
_entry.id   AF-A0A7C8EZL6-F1
#
_cell.length_a   1.000
_cell.length_b   1.000
_cell.length_c   1.000
_cell.angle_alpha   90.00
_cell.angle_beta   90.00
_cell.angle_gamma   90.00
#
_symmetry.space_group_name_H-M   'P 1'
#
loop_
_entity.id
_entity.type
_entity.pdbx_description
1 polymer ?
#
loop_
_entity_poly.entity_id
_entity_poly.type
_entity_poly.pdbx_seq_one_letter_code
_entity_poly.pdbx_strand_id
1 'polypeptide(L)'
;MNQIGLATFTYVIREHWLSAFLVLVSLATMCVVLALRWYVRRSLREMLENRFAEVHELDFLPPPGALEQQALEFIARMREQVWELPESELQLGFDAFNQRALNIVRTIGAVYHPEAAQPEYEASLSDTLELVKRVSSRLARLASTIPIRYIGDRKLSDFQRYYQVYLKINENPVLKLFKKNPHIYKAAKFALSAKNIANPLYWAGRELTREGYFLILRWFYLTFTSEIGKEAIRLYSGKRFQHEEDRDAALVCYRLFHTMRKWSGPTPAEWAVFVRFVAGHSALDSDSKVHILARCSEDRLPKDVEEQTISTKSGIKWYKKGLKKLLDADEGSSPAKAKLVAKETGDQNAAG
;
A
#
# COMPACT_ATOMS: atom_id res chain seq x y z
N MET A 1 22.43 -10.48 51.95
CA MET A 1 22.80 -9.33 51.09
C MET A 1 23.61 -8.37 51.93
N ASN A 2 24.90 -8.21 51.61
CA ASN A 2 25.92 -7.72 52.54
C ASN A 2 25.85 -6.21 52.76
N GLN A 3 25.77 -5.77 54.03
CA GLN A 3 25.91 -4.35 54.43
C GLN A 3 27.24 -3.74 53.93
N ILE A 4 28.29 -4.57 53.78
CA ILE A 4 29.59 -4.19 53.23
C ILE A 4 29.49 -3.72 51.77
N GLY A 5 28.54 -4.25 50.99
CA GLY A 5 28.33 -3.87 49.59
C GLY A 5 27.68 -2.49 49.43
N LEU A 6 26.82 -2.08 50.37
CA LEU A 6 26.17 -0.76 50.32
C LEU A 6 27.13 0.36 50.71
N ALA A 7 28.00 0.15 51.71
CA ALA A 7 28.97 1.15 52.14
C ALA A 7 30.09 1.40 51.10
N THR A 8 30.53 0.34 50.40
CA THR A 8 31.52 0.48 49.31
C THR A 8 30.92 1.17 48.09
N PHE A 9 29.64 0.93 47.78
CA PHE A 9 28.94 1.58 46.67
C PHE A 9 28.75 3.09 46.88
N THR A 10 28.36 3.51 48.09
CA THR A 10 28.18 4.94 48.40
C THR A 10 29.51 5.70 48.41
N TYR A 11 30.60 5.07 48.83
CA TYR A 11 31.94 5.65 48.77
C TYR A 11 32.40 5.89 47.32
N VAL A 12 32.27 4.88 46.44
CA VAL A 12 32.64 5.00 45.01
C VAL A 12 31.80 6.06 44.29
N ILE A 13 30.51 6.18 44.59
CA ILE A 13 29.65 7.23 44.02
C ILE A 13 30.10 8.62 44.45
N ARG A 14 30.55 8.79 45.69
CA ARG A 14 30.94 10.09 46.23
C ARG A 14 32.30 10.55 45.69
N GLU A 15 33.25 9.63 45.61
CA GLU A 15 34.62 9.89 45.09
C GLU A 15 34.62 10.08 43.56
N HIS A 16 33.77 9.34 42.84
CA HIS A 16 33.72 9.33 41.38
C HIS A 16 32.35 9.71 40.81
N TRP A 17 31.73 10.76 41.36
CA TRP A 17 30.38 11.20 40.97
C TRP A 17 30.23 11.49 39.47
N LEU A 18 31.26 12.05 38.83
CA LEU A 18 31.33 12.29 37.38
C LEU A 18 31.25 10.98 36.58
N SER A 19 31.96 9.94 37.02
CA SER A 19 31.94 8.62 36.35
C SER A 19 30.58 7.95 36.54
N ALA A 20 30.01 8.03 37.74
CA ALA A 20 28.66 7.51 38.01
C ALA A 20 27.60 8.21 37.15
N PHE A 21 27.69 9.53 36.99
CA PHE A 21 26.80 10.30 36.11
C PHE A 21 26.92 9.88 34.64
N LEU A 22 28.14 9.75 34.10
CA LEU A 22 28.36 9.33 32.72
C LEU A 22 27.82 7.91 32.44
N VAL A 23 27.98 6.99 33.39
CA VAL A 23 27.42 5.62 33.28
C VAL A 23 25.90 5.67 33.30
N LEU A 24 25.29 6.48 34.16
CA LEU A 24 23.83 6.64 34.23
C LEU A 24 23.26 7.23 32.95
N VAL A 25 23.89 8.27 32.39
CA VAL A 25 23.50 8.85 31.09
C VAL A 25 23.64 7.83 29.96
N SER A 26 24.71 7.03 29.97
CA SER A 26 24.93 5.97 28.97
C SER A 26 23.87 4.86 29.07
N LEU A 27 23.48 4.47 30.27
CA LEU A 27 22.39 3.51 30.49
C LEU A 27 21.03 4.09 30.09
N ALA A 28 20.74 5.33 30.45
CA ALA A 28 19.50 6.01 30.08
C ALA A 28 19.36 6.13 28.55
N THR A 29 20.42 6.55 27.86
CA THR A 29 20.45 6.62 26.39
C THR A 29 20.28 5.24 25.75
N MET A 30 20.94 4.20 26.27
CA MET A 30 20.75 2.83 25.80
C MET A 30 19.30 2.34 25.99
N CYS A 31 18.68 2.62 27.14
CA CYS A 31 17.28 2.29 27.42
C CYS A 31 16.33 3.02 26.47
N VAL A 32 16.55 4.32 26.21
CA VAL A 32 15.75 5.10 25.26
C VAL A 32 15.86 4.54 23.84
N VAL A 33 17.06 4.19 23.39
CA VAL A 33 17.27 3.58 22.06
C VAL A 33 16.58 2.21 21.96
N LEU A 34 16.67 1.38 23.00
CA LEU A 34 16.01 0.07 23.02
C LEU A 34 14.47 0.20 23.06
N ALA A 35 13.95 1.14 23.85
CA ALA A 35 12.51 1.43 23.91
C ALA A 35 12.00 1.97 22.58
N LEU A 36 12.71 2.91 21.96
CA LEU A 36 12.39 3.45 20.63
C LEU A 36 12.44 2.34 19.57
N ARG A 37 13.44 1.44 19.62
CA ARG A 37 13.54 0.29 18.72
C ARG A 37 12.37 -0.67 18.88
N TRP A 38 12.02 -1.00 20.12
CA TRP A 38 10.87 -1.85 20.41
C TRP A 38 9.58 -1.21 19.91
N TYR A 39 9.39 0.09 20.19
CA TYR A 39 8.23 0.85 19.74
C TYR A 39 8.14 0.92 18.22
N VAL A 40 9.22 1.28 17.51
CA VAL A 40 9.24 1.35 16.04
C VAL A 40 9.01 -0.03 15.42
N ARG A 41 9.61 -1.10 15.96
CA ARG A 41 9.40 -2.46 15.47
C ARG A 41 7.96 -2.90 15.68
N ARG A 42 7.41 -2.66 16.87
CA ARG A 42 6.01 -2.97 17.19
C ARG A 42 5.07 -2.16 16.33
N SER A 43 5.26 -0.85 16.26
CA SER A 43 4.43 0.07 15.48
C SER A 43 4.52 -0.22 13.98
N LEU A 44 5.68 -0.57 13.43
CA LEU A 44 5.79 -0.99 12.03
C LEU A 44 5.15 -2.35 11.78
N ARG A 45 5.30 -3.29 12.72
CA ARG A 45 4.65 -4.60 12.62
C ARG A 45 3.13 -4.46 12.73
N GLU A 46 2.63 -3.66 13.67
CA GLU A 46 1.22 -3.32 13.80
C GLU A 46 0.74 -2.49 12.62
N MET A 47 1.52 -1.59 12.03
CA MET A 47 1.12 -0.87 10.82
C MET A 47 1.11 -1.79 9.60
N LEU A 48 1.99 -2.78 9.54
CA LEU A 48 2.05 -3.80 8.49
C LEU A 48 0.89 -4.77 8.64
N GLU A 49 0.76 -5.39 9.82
CA GLU A 49 -0.32 -6.28 10.17
C GLU A 49 -1.64 -5.53 10.09
N ASN A 50 -1.82 -4.32 10.63
CA ASN A 50 -3.07 -3.57 10.49
C ASN A 50 -3.31 -3.07 9.06
N ARG A 51 -2.33 -2.58 8.28
CA ARG A 51 -2.59 -2.24 6.85
C ARG A 51 -2.98 -3.45 6.01
N PHE A 52 -2.59 -4.66 6.42
CA PHE A 52 -2.80 -5.89 5.64
C PHE A 52 -3.87 -6.82 6.23
N ALA A 53 -4.17 -6.69 7.53
CA ALA A 53 -5.23 -7.33 8.31
C ALA A 53 -6.43 -6.40 8.50
N GLU A 54 -6.32 -5.12 8.13
CA GLU A 54 -7.42 -4.35 7.52
C GLU A 54 -7.77 -5.02 6.18
N VAL A 55 -8.38 -6.18 6.33
CA VAL A 55 -9.58 -6.61 5.65
C VAL A 55 -10.68 -5.52 5.69
N HIS A 56 -10.48 -4.36 6.33
CA HIS A 56 -11.41 -3.21 6.39
C HIS A 56 -11.58 -2.41 5.08
N GLU A 57 -10.85 -2.71 4.00
CA GLU A 57 -11.23 -2.23 2.65
C GLU A 57 -11.96 -3.29 1.82
N LEU A 58 -12.33 -4.43 2.44
CA LEU A 58 -13.41 -5.31 1.95
C LEU A 58 -14.80 -4.83 2.46
N ASP A 59 -14.87 -3.75 3.24
CA ASP A 59 -16.11 -3.20 3.84
C ASP A 59 -16.91 -2.25 2.91
N PHE A 60 -16.62 -2.21 1.61
CA PHE A 60 -17.40 -1.40 0.63
C PHE A 60 -17.76 -2.19 -0.65
N LEU A 61 -17.85 -3.51 -0.56
CA LEU A 61 -18.14 -4.42 -1.68
C LEU A 61 -19.33 -5.34 -1.35
N PRO A 62 -20.03 -5.90 -2.35
CA PRO A 62 -20.92 -7.02 -2.08
C PRO A 62 -20.03 -8.20 -1.66
N PRO A 63 -20.54 -9.15 -0.86
CA PRO A 63 -19.73 -10.24 -0.36
C PRO A 63 -18.99 -10.92 -1.52
N PRO A 64 -17.66 -11.05 -1.46
CA PRO A 64 -16.89 -11.64 -2.54
C PRO A 64 -17.45 -13.02 -2.87
N GLY A 65 -17.60 -13.32 -4.15
CA GLY A 65 -18.04 -14.65 -4.60
C GLY A 65 -17.05 -15.72 -4.12
N ALA A 66 -17.48 -16.99 -4.09
CA ALA A 66 -16.65 -18.09 -3.57
C ALA A 66 -15.24 -18.15 -4.19
N LEU A 67 -15.13 -17.93 -5.51
CA LEU A 67 -13.84 -17.90 -6.22
C LEU A 67 -12.96 -16.72 -5.80
N GLU A 68 -13.57 -15.56 -5.55
CA GLU A 68 -12.85 -14.35 -5.14
C GLU A 68 -12.33 -14.46 -3.71
N GLN A 69 -13.14 -15.06 -2.82
CA GLN A 69 -12.68 -15.41 -1.46
C GLN A 69 -11.48 -16.36 -1.51
N GLN A 70 -11.57 -17.41 -2.33
CA GLN A 70 -10.48 -18.36 -2.52
C GLN A 70 -9.20 -17.68 -3.06
N ALA A 71 -9.33 -16.79 -4.05
CA ALA A 71 -8.22 -16.02 -4.59
C ALA A 71 -7.59 -15.08 -3.54
N LEU A 72 -8.41 -14.42 -2.71
CA LEU A 72 -7.93 -13.57 -1.61
C LEU A 72 -7.20 -14.37 -0.53
N GLU A 73 -7.67 -15.57 -0.20
CA GLU A 73 -6.96 -16.48 0.70
C GLU A 73 -5.60 -16.89 0.16
N PHE A 74 -5.48 -17.14 -1.15
CA PHE A 74 -4.17 -17.40 -1.77
C PHE A 74 -3.23 -16.21 -1.64
N ILE A 75 -3.73 -14.99 -1.85
CA ILE A 75 -2.93 -13.77 -1.63
C ILE A 75 -2.52 -13.66 -0.16
N ALA A 76 -3.42 -13.95 0.79
CA ALA A 76 -3.12 -13.95 2.21
C ALA A 76 -1.99 -14.94 2.55
N ARG A 77 -2.07 -16.18 2.07
CA ARG A 77 -1.02 -17.19 2.25
C ARG A 77 0.31 -16.76 1.63
N MET A 78 0.29 -16.19 0.42
CA MET A 78 1.51 -15.68 -0.21
C MET A 78 2.13 -14.50 0.55
N ARG A 79 1.33 -13.69 1.24
CA ARG A 79 1.82 -12.64 2.14
C ARG A 79 2.46 -13.23 3.40
N GLU A 80 1.86 -14.25 3.99
CA GLU A 80 2.43 -14.96 5.14
C GLU A 80 3.81 -15.54 4.80
N GLN A 81 3.95 -16.16 3.62
CA GLN A 81 5.23 -16.68 3.15
C GLN A 81 6.35 -15.62 3.11
N VAL A 82 6.04 -14.34 2.83
CA VAL A 82 7.06 -13.25 2.83
C VAL A 82 7.70 -13.07 4.20
N TRP A 83 6.96 -13.33 5.28
CA TRP A 83 7.49 -13.25 6.63
C TRP A 83 8.47 -14.38 6.94
N GLU A 84 8.21 -15.55 6.36
CA GLU A 84 9.03 -16.76 6.52
C GLU A 84 10.27 -16.75 5.62
N LEU A 85 10.27 -15.96 4.54
CA LEU A 85 11.41 -15.86 3.63
C LEU A 85 12.70 -15.45 4.38
N PRO A 86 13.80 -16.19 4.17
CA PRO A 86 15.08 -15.84 4.74
C PRO A 86 15.60 -14.52 4.14
N GLU A 87 16.40 -13.79 4.90
CA GLU A 87 17.01 -12.52 4.47
C GLU A 87 17.79 -12.65 3.15
N SER A 88 18.31 -13.84 2.84
CA SER A 88 19.04 -14.13 1.60
C SER A 88 18.15 -14.13 0.35
N GLU A 89 16.87 -14.47 0.48
CA GLU A 89 15.91 -14.58 -0.63
C GLU A 89 15.13 -13.28 -0.86
N LEU A 90 15.10 -12.40 0.14
CA LEU A 90 14.63 -11.03 -0.02
C LEU A 90 15.64 -10.22 -0.84
N GLN A 91 15.64 -10.41 -2.15
CA GLN A 91 16.50 -9.70 -3.09
C GLN A 91 15.69 -8.68 -3.89
N LEU A 92 16.26 -7.48 -4.11
CA LEU A 92 15.71 -6.49 -5.05
C LEU A 92 16.22 -6.79 -6.47
N GLY A 93 15.88 -7.97 -6.98
CA GLY A 93 16.25 -8.43 -8.33
C GLY A 93 15.05 -8.36 -9.28
N PHE A 94 15.28 -7.88 -10.51
CA PHE A 94 14.24 -7.87 -11.55
C PHE A 94 13.66 -9.27 -11.80
N ASP A 95 14.53 -10.28 -11.90
CA ASP A 95 14.12 -11.66 -12.15
C ASP A 95 13.29 -12.23 -10.99
N ALA A 96 13.69 -11.97 -9.75
CA ALA A 96 12.96 -12.41 -8.57
C ALA A 96 11.54 -11.81 -8.52
N PHE A 97 11.41 -10.52 -8.86
CA PHE A 97 10.10 -9.87 -8.92
C PHE A 97 9.24 -10.39 -10.05
N ASN A 98 9.81 -10.61 -11.24
CA ASN A 98 9.06 -11.18 -12.36
C ASN A 98 8.59 -12.60 -12.08
N GLN A 99 9.46 -13.46 -11.54
CA GLN A 99 9.10 -14.82 -11.15
C GLN A 99 7.97 -14.81 -10.12
N ARG A 100 8.05 -13.93 -9.14
CA ARG A 100 7.01 -13.79 -8.11
C ARG A 100 5.70 -13.26 -8.68
N ALA A 101 5.76 -12.26 -9.55
CA ALA A 101 4.60 -11.73 -10.26
C ALA A 101 3.90 -12.82 -11.08
N LEU A 102 4.66 -13.56 -11.90
CA LEU A 102 4.15 -14.67 -12.71
C LEU A 102 3.53 -15.76 -11.83
N ASN A 103 4.14 -16.10 -10.71
CA ASN A 103 3.58 -17.09 -9.79
C ASN A 103 2.24 -16.63 -9.18
N ILE A 104 2.14 -15.36 -8.78
CA ILE A 104 0.88 -14.77 -8.28
C ILE A 104 -0.18 -14.85 -9.38
N VAL A 105 0.12 -14.35 -10.58
CA VAL A 105 -0.81 -14.32 -11.73
C VAL A 105 -1.27 -15.73 -12.07
N ARG A 106 -0.36 -16.70 -12.19
CA ARG A 106 -0.70 -18.11 -12.45
C ARG A 106 -1.60 -18.70 -11.37
N THR A 107 -1.27 -18.48 -10.10
CA THR A 107 -2.06 -19.04 -8.98
C THR A 107 -3.46 -18.47 -8.96
N ILE A 108 -3.61 -17.17 -9.20
CA ILE A 108 -4.93 -16.53 -9.26
C ILE A 108 -5.69 -16.95 -10.53
N GLY A 109 -5.03 -17.01 -11.69
CA GLY A 109 -5.63 -17.53 -12.92
C GLY A 109 -6.18 -18.94 -12.75
N ALA A 110 -5.45 -19.82 -12.06
CA ALA A 110 -5.89 -21.18 -11.78
C ALA A 110 -7.15 -21.28 -10.90
N VAL A 111 -7.48 -20.23 -10.13
CA VAL A 111 -8.75 -20.17 -9.37
C VAL A 111 -9.93 -19.92 -10.30
N TYR A 112 -9.75 -19.06 -11.30
CA TYR A 112 -10.82 -18.67 -12.23
C TYR A 112 -10.95 -19.60 -13.43
N HIS A 113 -9.85 -20.25 -13.84
CA HIS A 113 -9.77 -21.15 -14.99
C HIS A 113 -9.07 -22.47 -14.61
N PRO A 114 -9.64 -23.29 -13.71
CA PRO A 114 -9.00 -24.50 -13.21
C PRO A 114 -8.79 -25.58 -14.30
N GLU A 115 -9.58 -25.55 -15.37
CA GLU A 115 -9.50 -26.45 -16.52
C GLU A 115 -8.40 -26.08 -17.52
N ALA A 116 -7.89 -24.85 -17.47
CA ALA A 116 -6.87 -24.37 -18.41
C ALA A 116 -5.51 -25.00 -18.11
N ALA A 117 -4.83 -25.50 -19.14
CA ALA A 117 -3.48 -26.06 -18.99
C ALA A 117 -2.44 -24.99 -18.59
N GLN A 118 -2.67 -23.74 -18.99
CA GLN A 118 -1.83 -22.59 -18.67
C GLN A 118 -2.72 -21.39 -18.29
N PRO A 119 -3.24 -21.34 -17.05
CA PRO A 119 -4.21 -20.33 -16.63
C PRO A 119 -3.72 -18.88 -16.77
N GLU A 120 -2.40 -18.67 -16.71
CA GLU A 120 -1.81 -17.34 -16.93
C GLU A 120 -2.10 -16.75 -18.32
N TYR A 121 -2.37 -17.59 -19.34
CA TYR A 121 -2.57 -17.17 -20.72
C TYR A 121 -4.05 -17.08 -21.14
N GLU A 122 -4.99 -17.28 -20.21
CA GLU A 122 -6.42 -17.03 -20.46
C GLU A 122 -6.73 -15.53 -20.56
N ALA A 123 -5.81 -14.67 -20.11
CA ALA A 123 -5.90 -13.23 -20.27
C ALA A 123 -5.40 -12.77 -21.64
N SER A 124 -6.06 -11.78 -22.23
CA SER A 124 -5.58 -11.17 -23.47
C SER A 124 -4.28 -10.39 -23.24
N LEU A 125 -3.51 -10.17 -24.33
CA LEU A 125 -2.30 -9.34 -24.27
C LEU A 125 -2.62 -7.91 -23.80
N SER A 126 -3.74 -7.33 -24.25
CA SER A 126 -4.17 -6.00 -23.82
C SER A 126 -4.43 -5.94 -22.32
N ASP A 127 -5.12 -6.95 -21.78
CA ASP A 127 -5.45 -6.97 -20.36
C ASP A 127 -4.20 -7.19 -19.49
N THR A 128 -3.26 -8.01 -19.98
CA THR A 128 -1.96 -8.21 -19.33
C THR A 128 -1.14 -6.92 -19.29
N LEU A 129 -1.08 -6.17 -20.39
CA LEU A 129 -0.41 -4.86 -20.43
C LEU A 129 -1.08 -3.86 -19.49
N GLU A 130 -2.41 -3.91 -19.37
CA GLU A 130 -3.15 -3.06 -18.46
C GLU A 130 -2.86 -3.39 -16.99
N LEU A 131 -2.78 -4.68 -16.64
CA LEU A 131 -2.32 -5.14 -15.32
C LEU A 131 -0.94 -4.55 -15.00
N VAL A 132 0.02 -4.68 -15.91
CA VAL A 132 1.38 -4.14 -15.70
C VAL A 132 1.36 -2.62 -15.49
N LYS A 133 0.59 -1.88 -16.32
CA LYS A 133 0.45 -0.42 -16.20
C LYS A 133 -0.13 -0.02 -14.83
N ARG A 134 -1.21 -0.67 -14.39
CA ARG A 134 -1.89 -0.36 -13.13
C ARG A 134 -1.03 -0.70 -11.93
N VAL A 135 -0.45 -1.90 -11.88
CA VAL A 135 0.48 -2.31 -10.82
C VAL A 135 1.65 -1.34 -10.73
N SER A 136 2.28 -1.00 -11.85
CA SER A 136 3.40 -0.05 -11.89
C SER A 136 3.00 1.33 -11.35
N SER A 137 1.82 1.83 -11.75
CA SER A 137 1.31 3.13 -11.26
C SER A 137 1.05 3.12 -9.76
N ARG A 138 0.47 2.03 -9.22
CA ARG A 138 0.20 1.90 -7.78
C ARG A 138 1.49 1.79 -6.97
N LEU A 139 2.43 0.97 -7.41
CA LEU A 139 3.75 0.83 -6.78
C LEU A 139 4.54 2.14 -6.81
N ALA A 140 4.50 2.89 -7.91
CA ALA A 140 5.15 4.20 -8.01
C ALA A 140 4.55 5.22 -7.03
N ARG A 141 3.22 5.24 -6.88
CA ARG A 141 2.56 6.10 -5.88
C ARG A 141 2.99 5.73 -4.47
N LEU A 142 3.01 4.44 -4.13
CA LEU A 142 3.46 3.98 -2.82
C LEU A 142 4.93 4.33 -2.56
N ALA A 143 5.79 4.17 -3.57
CA ALA A 143 7.19 4.56 -3.49
C ALA A 143 7.39 6.06 -3.20
N SER A 144 6.45 6.91 -3.63
CA SER A 144 6.50 8.35 -3.38
C SER A 144 6.06 8.77 -1.96
N THR A 145 5.47 7.88 -1.17
CA THR A 145 5.00 8.19 0.20
C THR A 145 6.13 8.06 1.24
N ILE A 146 6.10 8.89 2.29
CA ILE A 146 7.05 8.79 3.41
C ILE A 146 6.67 7.58 4.28
N PRO A 147 7.62 6.75 4.76
CA PRO A 147 9.08 6.92 4.68
C PRO A 147 9.74 6.31 3.42
N ILE A 148 8.97 5.66 2.55
CA ILE A 148 9.47 4.89 1.40
C ILE A 148 10.17 5.77 0.36
N ARG A 149 9.76 7.03 0.22
CA ARG A 149 10.39 8.02 -0.67
C ARG A 149 11.91 8.07 -0.53
N TYR A 150 12.43 8.03 0.69
CA TYR A 150 13.87 8.07 0.96
C TYR A 150 14.66 6.86 0.45
N ILE A 151 13.95 5.80 0.09
CA ILE A 151 14.48 4.52 -0.36
C ILE A 151 14.19 4.33 -1.85
N GLY A 152 13.00 4.73 -2.31
CA GLY A 152 12.61 4.71 -3.72
C GLY A 152 13.53 5.54 -4.62
N ASP A 153 14.10 6.63 -4.11
CA ASP A 153 15.01 7.50 -4.88
C ASP A 153 16.45 6.95 -4.97
N ARG A 154 16.76 5.82 -4.32
CA ARG A 154 18.11 5.21 -4.36
C ARG A 154 18.26 4.25 -5.54
N LYS A 155 19.49 4.11 -6.03
CA LYS A 155 19.77 3.18 -7.13
C LYS A 155 19.65 1.73 -6.65
N LEU A 156 19.09 0.86 -7.50
CA LEU A 156 19.08 -0.60 -7.28
C LEU A 156 20.49 -1.16 -7.00
N SER A 157 21.52 -0.59 -7.64
CA SER A 157 22.92 -0.94 -7.41
C SER A 157 23.38 -0.68 -5.98
N ASP A 158 22.85 0.35 -5.31
CA ASP A 158 23.20 0.64 -3.92
C ASP A 158 22.67 -0.45 -3.00
N PHE A 159 21.46 -0.94 -3.25
CA PHE A 159 20.88 -2.06 -2.53
C PHE A 159 21.65 -3.36 -2.76
N GLN A 160 22.03 -3.65 -4.00
CA GLN A 160 22.88 -4.80 -4.31
C GLN A 160 24.24 -4.70 -3.60
N ARG A 161 24.84 -3.50 -3.54
CA ARG A 161 26.09 -3.26 -2.81
C ARG A 161 25.93 -3.52 -1.32
N TYR A 162 24.84 -3.06 -0.70
CA TYR A 162 24.55 -3.35 0.71
C TYR A 162 24.42 -4.86 0.95
N TYR A 163 23.71 -5.57 0.06
CA TYR A 163 23.54 -7.02 0.15
C TYR A 163 24.86 -7.79 -0.05
N GLN A 164 25.69 -7.38 -1.01
CA GLN A 164 27.02 -8.00 -1.20
C GLN A 164 27.94 -7.76 -0.01
N VAL A 165 27.91 -6.56 0.59
CA VAL A 165 28.65 -6.29 1.83
C VAL A 165 28.13 -7.17 2.97
N TYR A 166 26.82 -7.34 3.07
CA TYR A 166 26.21 -8.27 4.03
C TYR A 166 26.72 -9.71 3.84
N LEU A 167 26.66 -10.23 2.60
CA LEU A 167 27.11 -11.60 2.30
C LEU A 167 28.59 -11.76 2.63
N LYS A 168 29.44 -10.83 2.17
CA LYS A 168 30.88 -10.86 2.47
C LYS A 168 31.17 -10.87 3.98
N ILE A 169 30.43 -10.11 4.77
CA ILE A 169 30.60 -10.09 6.23
C ILE A 169 30.09 -11.40 6.85
N ASN A 170 28.92 -11.88 6.44
CA ASN A 170 28.28 -13.04 7.05
C ASN A 170 28.93 -14.37 6.65
N GLU A 171 29.48 -14.44 5.44
CA GLU A 171 30.11 -15.63 4.87
C GLU A 171 31.61 -15.74 5.21
N ASN A 172 32.21 -14.68 5.74
CA ASN A 172 33.63 -14.65 6.08
C ASN A 172 33.98 -15.83 7.01
N PRO A 173 34.96 -16.68 6.63
CA PRO A 173 35.33 -17.87 7.41
C PRO A 173 35.80 -17.51 8.83
N VAL A 174 36.41 -16.35 9.01
CA VAL A 174 36.82 -15.83 10.32
C VAL A 174 35.59 -15.54 11.19
N LEU A 175 34.54 -14.95 10.60
CA LEU A 175 33.31 -14.62 11.31
C LEU A 175 32.48 -15.88 11.60
N LYS A 176 32.52 -16.89 10.71
CA LYS A 176 31.97 -18.24 10.97
C LYS A 176 32.73 -18.96 12.09
N LEU A 177 34.07 -18.85 12.15
CA LEU A 177 34.88 -19.38 13.25
C LEU A 177 34.54 -18.69 14.58
N PHE A 178 34.37 -17.37 14.57
CA PHE A 178 33.95 -16.64 15.76
C PHE A 178 32.54 -17.04 16.18
N LYS A 179 31.58 -17.20 15.26
CA LYS A 179 30.22 -17.68 15.57
C LYS A 179 30.19 -19.09 16.18
N LYS A 180 31.14 -19.97 15.83
CA LYS A 180 31.31 -21.29 16.48
C LYS A 180 31.70 -21.18 17.96
N ASN A 181 32.33 -20.08 18.36
CA ASN A 181 32.75 -19.83 19.75
C ASN A 181 31.99 -18.62 20.34
N PRO A 182 30.84 -18.84 21.01
CA PRO A 182 29.95 -17.77 21.45
C PRO A 182 30.60 -16.76 22.40
N HIS A 183 31.61 -17.17 23.19
CA HIS A 183 32.33 -16.27 24.11
C HIS A 183 33.26 -15.30 23.37
N ILE A 184 34.00 -15.77 22.36
CA ILE A 184 34.92 -14.93 21.57
C ILE A 184 34.10 -14.00 20.66
N TYR A 185 32.99 -14.50 20.10
CA TYR A 185 32.06 -13.66 19.35
C TYR A 185 31.47 -12.55 20.22
N LYS A 186 31.07 -12.84 21.47
CA LYS A 186 30.60 -11.83 22.43
C LYS A 186 31.70 -10.81 22.75
N ALA A 187 32.94 -11.25 23.00
CA ALA A 187 34.07 -10.37 23.29
C ALA A 187 34.46 -9.48 22.10
N ALA A 188 34.53 -10.03 20.89
CA ALA A 188 34.82 -9.28 19.67
C ALA A 188 33.68 -8.30 19.33
N LYS A 189 32.42 -8.72 19.49
CA LYS A 189 31.25 -7.83 19.36
C LYS A 189 31.33 -6.71 20.39
N PHE A 190 31.68 -7.01 21.65
CA PHE A 190 31.83 -6.02 22.71
C PHE A 190 32.97 -5.04 22.42
N ALA A 191 34.14 -5.50 21.97
CA ALA A 191 35.28 -4.65 21.62
C ALA A 191 34.99 -3.71 20.43
N LEU A 192 34.35 -4.23 19.38
CA LEU A 192 33.89 -3.41 18.24
C LEU A 192 32.78 -2.42 18.63
N SER A 193 31.94 -2.80 19.58
CA SER A 193 30.89 -1.94 20.14
C SER A 193 31.50 -0.85 21.02
N ALA A 194 32.46 -1.19 21.87
CA ALA A 194 33.15 -0.27 22.78
C ALA A 194 33.94 0.81 22.02
N LYS A 195 34.63 0.43 20.93
CA LYS A 195 35.32 1.39 20.06
C LYS A 195 34.39 2.45 19.46
N ASN A 196 33.13 2.08 19.22
CA ASN A 196 32.14 2.95 18.57
C ASN A 196 31.03 3.43 19.54
N ILE A 197 31.13 3.15 20.84
CA ILE A 197 30.13 3.52 21.85
C ILE A 197 29.97 5.04 21.95
N ALA A 198 31.04 5.79 21.70
CA ALA A 198 31.05 7.25 21.72
C ALA A 198 30.42 7.90 20.47
N ASN A 199 30.06 7.12 19.44
CA ASN A 199 29.42 7.65 18.23
C ASN A 199 27.94 7.24 18.16
N PRO A 200 27.02 8.03 18.74
CA PRO A 200 25.58 7.72 18.71
C PRO A 200 25.00 7.65 17.28
N LEU A 201 25.57 8.39 16.32
CA LEU A 201 25.17 8.33 14.91
C LEU A 201 25.59 7.02 14.22
N TYR A 202 26.68 6.38 14.66
CA TYR A 202 27.08 5.06 14.18
C TYR A 202 26.07 3.99 14.60
N TRP A 203 25.57 4.05 15.84
CA TRP A 203 24.56 3.11 16.35
C TRP A 203 23.19 3.32 15.72
N ALA A 204 22.77 4.58 15.58
CA ALA A 204 21.58 4.92 14.81
C ALA A 204 21.72 4.41 13.36
N GLY A 205 22.83 4.73 12.68
CA GLY A 205 23.04 4.35 11.28
C GLY A 205 23.20 2.84 11.04
N ARG A 206 23.87 2.09 11.90
CA ARG A 206 24.20 0.68 11.69
C ARG A 206 23.05 -0.28 11.95
N GLU A 207 22.27 -0.03 12.99
CA GLU A 207 21.18 -0.93 13.40
C GLU A 207 19.84 -0.53 12.75
N LEU A 208 19.57 0.77 12.53
CA LEU A 208 18.40 1.20 11.75
C LEU A 208 18.52 0.81 10.28
N THR A 209 19.73 0.68 9.72
CA THR A 209 19.88 0.32 8.31
C THR A 209 19.66 -1.15 8.04
N ARG A 210 20.19 -2.10 8.82
CA ARG A 210 20.04 -3.54 8.49
C ARG A 210 18.63 -4.07 8.73
N GLU A 211 18.12 -3.95 9.96
CA GLU A 211 16.77 -4.46 10.29
C GLU A 211 15.70 -3.61 9.62
N GLY A 212 15.88 -2.29 9.56
CA GLY A 212 14.99 -1.40 8.81
C GLY A 212 14.97 -1.73 7.32
N TYR A 213 16.13 -2.03 6.71
CA TYR A 213 16.18 -2.45 5.31
C TYR A 213 15.38 -3.71 5.04
N PHE A 214 15.61 -4.80 5.78
CA PHE A 214 14.87 -6.04 5.56
C PHE A 214 13.38 -5.91 5.90
N LEU A 215 13.02 -5.07 6.87
CA LEU A 215 11.63 -4.77 7.18
C LEU A 215 10.96 -4.02 6.02
N ILE A 216 11.62 -3.00 5.48
CA ILE A 216 11.13 -2.26 4.30
C ILE A 216 11.03 -3.18 3.09
N LEU A 217 11.99 -4.09 2.93
CA LEU A 217 11.98 -5.05 1.85
C LEU A 217 10.81 -6.03 1.97
N ARG A 218 10.55 -6.56 3.16
CA ARG A 218 9.34 -7.36 3.43
C ARG A 218 8.07 -6.55 3.18
N TRP A 219 8.01 -5.31 3.67
CA TRP A 219 6.89 -4.41 3.40
C TRP A 219 6.65 -4.24 1.89
N PHE A 220 7.73 -4.05 1.11
CA PHE A 220 7.65 -3.93 -0.34
C PHE A 220 7.13 -5.22 -0.97
N TYR A 221 7.66 -6.37 -0.57
CA TYR A 221 7.20 -7.68 -1.06
C TYR A 221 5.72 -7.92 -0.73
N LEU A 222 5.27 -7.59 0.49
CA LEU A 222 3.86 -7.72 0.91
C LEU A 222 2.95 -6.84 0.05
N THR A 223 3.34 -5.57 -0.13
CA THR A 223 2.65 -4.61 -0.99
C THR A 223 2.60 -5.10 -2.43
N PHE A 224 3.73 -5.50 -3.00
CA PHE A 224 3.86 -6.05 -4.35
C PHE A 224 2.94 -7.27 -4.56
N THR A 225 2.91 -8.20 -3.60
CA THR A 225 1.99 -9.35 -3.61
C THR A 225 0.54 -8.89 -3.69
N SER A 226 0.19 -7.92 -2.85
CA SER A 226 -1.18 -7.44 -2.70
C SER A 226 -1.65 -6.75 -3.98
N GLU A 227 -0.84 -5.85 -4.53
CA GLU A 227 -1.20 -5.10 -5.73
C GLU A 227 -1.32 -6.00 -6.97
N ILE A 228 -0.37 -6.93 -7.16
CA ILE A 228 -0.45 -7.88 -8.28
C ILE A 228 -1.62 -8.85 -8.09
N GLY A 229 -1.81 -9.38 -6.88
CA GLY A 229 -2.90 -10.29 -6.60
C GLY A 229 -4.27 -9.66 -6.85
N LYS A 230 -4.48 -8.42 -6.38
CA LYS A 230 -5.73 -7.67 -6.62
C LYS A 230 -5.96 -7.41 -8.11
N GLU A 231 -4.94 -6.97 -8.85
CA GLU A 231 -5.09 -6.74 -10.29
C GLU A 231 -5.22 -8.05 -11.09
N ALA A 232 -4.63 -9.16 -10.63
CA ALA A 232 -4.85 -10.48 -11.22
C ALA A 232 -6.28 -10.99 -10.97
N ILE A 233 -6.84 -10.79 -9.77
CA ILE A 233 -8.26 -11.08 -9.49
C ILE A 233 -9.14 -10.28 -10.46
N ARG A 234 -8.86 -8.99 -10.64
CA ARG A 234 -9.60 -8.13 -11.57
C ARG A 234 -9.50 -8.61 -13.02
N LEU A 235 -8.30 -9.03 -13.43
CA LEU A 235 -8.02 -9.57 -14.75
C LEU A 235 -8.87 -10.82 -15.05
N TYR A 236 -8.81 -11.83 -14.18
CA TYR A 236 -9.46 -13.12 -14.45
C TYR A 236 -10.94 -13.19 -14.02
N SER A 237 -11.38 -12.35 -13.09
CA SER A 237 -12.82 -12.27 -12.75
C SER A 237 -13.66 -11.59 -13.84
N GLY A 238 -13.03 -10.95 -14.83
CA GLY A 238 -13.71 -10.13 -15.83
C GLY A 238 -14.37 -8.86 -15.26
N LYS A 239 -14.19 -8.58 -13.97
CA LYS A 239 -14.76 -7.39 -13.32
C LYS A 239 -13.94 -6.16 -13.69
N ARG A 240 -14.54 -5.23 -14.43
CA ARG A 240 -13.88 -3.97 -14.79
C ARG A 240 -13.62 -3.06 -13.59
N PHE A 241 -14.40 -3.15 -12.51
CA PHE A 241 -14.24 -2.36 -11.29
C PHE A 241 -13.95 -3.26 -10.09
N GLN A 242 -12.95 -2.89 -9.28
CA GLN A 242 -12.60 -3.61 -8.06
C GLN A 242 -13.44 -3.18 -6.87
N HIS A 243 -13.81 -1.91 -6.79
CA HIS A 243 -14.63 -1.35 -5.71
C HIS A 243 -16.01 -0.93 -6.23
N GLU A 244 -17.07 -1.10 -5.41
CA GLU A 244 -18.39 -0.55 -5.74
C GLU A 244 -18.30 0.97 -5.83
N GLU A 245 -17.43 1.58 -5.03
CA GLU A 245 -17.15 3.01 -5.10
C GLU A 245 -16.59 3.44 -6.46
N ASP A 246 -15.73 2.64 -7.09
CA ASP A 246 -15.20 2.94 -8.42
C ASP A 246 -16.29 2.80 -9.49
N ARG A 247 -17.09 1.73 -9.38
CA ARG A 247 -18.24 1.47 -10.25
C ARG A 247 -19.25 2.62 -10.12
N ASP A 248 -19.63 2.97 -8.90
CA ASP A 248 -20.57 4.01 -8.58
C ASP A 248 -20.03 5.37 -9.00
N ALA A 249 -18.73 5.65 -8.80
CA ALA A 249 -18.12 6.88 -9.29
C ALA A 249 -18.25 7.02 -10.81
N ALA A 250 -17.98 5.93 -11.56
CA ALA A 250 -18.13 5.91 -13.01
C ALA A 250 -19.62 6.06 -13.41
N LEU A 251 -20.51 5.32 -12.76
CA LEU A 251 -21.96 5.38 -12.99
C LEU A 251 -22.53 6.77 -12.69
N VAL A 252 -22.08 7.40 -11.60
CA VAL A 252 -22.43 8.78 -11.23
C VAL A 252 -22.02 9.73 -12.35
N CYS A 253 -20.81 9.60 -12.89
CA CYS A 253 -20.38 10.44 -14.01
C CYS A 253 -21.26 10.24 -15.25
N TYR A 254 -21.58 9.00 -15.62
CA TYR A 254 -22.46 8.73 -16.76
C TYR A 254 -23.89 9.22 -16.53
N ARG A 255 -24.44 9.03 -15.32
CA ARG A 255 -25.77 9.51 -14.94
C ARG A 255 -25.84 11.03 -14.94
N LEU A 256 -24.84 11.73 -14.39
CA LEU A 256 -24.79 13.19 -14.42
C LEU A 256 -24.82 13.70 -15.87
N PHE A 257 -24.04 13.09 -16.77
CA PHE A 257 -24.07 13.44 -18.18
C PHE A 257 -25.42 13.13 -18.84
N HIS A 258 -25.97 11.95 -18.60
CA HIS A 258 -27.29 11.56 -19.09
C HIS A 258 -28.39 12.56 -18.65
N THR A 259 -28.38 12.95 -17.38
CA THR A 259 -29.31 13.94 -16.82
C THR A 259 -29.18 15.30 -17.50
N MET A 260 -27.95 15.74 -17.81
CA MET A 260 -27.76 16.96 -18.61
C MET A 260 -28.41 16.87 -19.99
N ARG A 261 -28.35 15.70 -20.65
CA ARG A 261 -29.00 15.49 -21.96
C ARG A 261 -30.53 15.60 -21.87
N LYS A 262 -31.15 15.18 -20.76
CA LYS A 262 -32.61 15.27 -20.56
C LYS A 262 -33.15 16.71 -20.62
N TRP A 263 -32.34 17.71 -20.25
CA TRP A 263 -32.73 19.12 -20.30
C TRP A 263 -32.03 19.90 -21.42
N SER A 264 -31.61 19.20 -22.48
CA SER A 264 -30.95 19.77 -23.66
C SER A 264 -29.57 20.39 -23.40
N GLY A 265 -28.89 19.97 -22.32
CA GLY A 265 -27.48 20.26 -22.07
C GLY A 265 -26.52 19.26 -22.75
N PRO A 266 -25.22 19.32 -22.47
CA PRO A 266 -24.57 20.28 -21.57
C PRO A 266 -24.31 21.65 -22.24
N THR A 267 -24.57 22.74 -21.53
CA THR A 267 -24.04 24.07 -21.89
C THR A 267 -22.51 24.10 -21.70
N PRO A 268 -21.78 25.08 -22.27
CA PRO A 268 -20.33 25.19 -22.03
C PRO A 268 -19.94 25.29 -20.55
N ALA A 269 -20.77 25.96 -19.74
CA ALA A 269 -20.56 26.07 -18.29
C ALA A 269 -20.80 24.74 -17.58
N GLU A 270 -21.90 24.05 -17.89
CA GLU A 270 -22.20 22.71 -17.36
C GLU A 270 -21.11 21.69 -17.74
N TRP A 271 -20.63 21.72 -18.99
CA TRP A 271 -19.54 20.86 -19.45
C TRP A 271 -18.24 21.12 -18.70
N ALA A 272 -17.86 22.38 -18.48
CA ALA A 272 -16.68 22.72 -17.69
C ALA A 272 -16.77 22.21 -16.25
N VAL A 273 -17.94 22.31 -15.62
CA VAL A 273 -18.19 21.78 -14.27
C VAL A 273 -18.15 20.25 -14.26
N PHE A 274 -18.73 19.59 -15.26
CA PHE A 274 -18.68 18.14 -15.42
C PHE A 274 -17.24 17.64 -15.59
N VAL A 275 -16.44 18.24 -16.48
CA VAL A 275 -15.04 17.87 -16.68
C VAL A 275 -14.24 18.01 -15.39
N ARG A 276 -14.41 19.12 -14.65
CA ARG A 276 -13.76 19.31 -13.34
C ARG A 276 -14.21 18.29 -12.31
N PHE A 277 -15.49 17.91 -12.34
CA PHE A 277 -16.04 16.88 -11.46
C PHE A 277 -15.39 15.52 -11.73
N VAL A 278 -15.33 15.08 -12.99
CA VAL A 278 -14.70 13.80 -13.39
C VAL A 278 -13.20 13.82 -13.10
N ALA A 279 -12.49 14.87 -13.55
CA ALA A 279 -11.04 14.98 -13.37
C ALA A 279 -10.64 15.01 -11.88
N GLY A 280 -11.44 15.67 -11.05
CA GLY A 280 -11.23 15.79 -9.61
C GLY A 280 -11.73 14.61 -8.77
N HIS A 281 -12.37 13.59 -9.38
CA HIS A 281 -12.91 12.46 -8.63
C HIS A 281 -11.78 11.59 -8.05
N SER A 282 -11.78 11.32 -6.75
CA SER A 282 -10.70 10.58 -6.08
C SER A 282 -10.75 9.07 -6.33
N ALA A 283 -11.95 8.50 -6.45
CA ALA A 283 -12.15 7.06 -6.69
C ALA A 283 -11.83 6.64 -8.14
N LEU A 284 -11.82 7.56 -9.11
CA LEU A 284 -11.52 7.20 -10.50
C LEU A 284 -10.02 7.31 -10.77
N ASP A 285 -9.46 6.27 -11.37
CA ASP A 285 -8.11 6.32 -11.92
C ASP A 285 -8.07 7.21 -13.19
N SER A 286 -6.88 7.65 -13.58
CA SER A 286 -6.70 8.57 -14.71
C SER A 286 -7.19 8.00 -16.04
N ASP A 287 -7.09 6.68 -16.25
CA ASP A 287 -7.53 6.03 -17.47
C ASP A 287 -9.06 6.00 -17.54
N SER A 288 -9.71 5.61 -16.43
CA SER A 288 -11.16 5.68 -16.28
C SER A 288 -11.70 7.09 -16.50
N LYS A 289 -11.03 8.13 -15.96
CA LYS A 289 -11.41 9.53 -16.18
C LYS A 289 -11.39 9.91 -17.65
N VAL A 290 -10.30 9.62 -18.36
CA VAL A 290 -10.17 9.93 -19.79
C VAL A 290 -11.19 9.14 -20.60
N HIS A 291 -11.37 7.86 -20.31
CA HIS A 291 -12.35 7.01 -20.99
C HIS A 291 -13.79 7.50 -20.79
N ILE A 292 -14.18 7.91 -19.58
CA ILE A 292 -15.49 8.49 -19.30
C ILE A 292 -15.68 9.76 -20.10
N LEU A 293 -14.73 10.69 -20.05
CA LEU A 293 -14.81 11.96 -20.77
C LEU A 293 -14.88 11.77 -22.29
N ALA A 294 -14.06 10.89 -22.85
CA ALA A 294 -14.07 10.55 -24.28
C ALA A 294 -15.45 10.02 -24.69
N ARG A 295 -16.00 9.04 -23.95
CA ARG A 295 -17.32 8.48 -24.24
C ARG A 295 -18.45 9.49 -24.13
N CYS A 296 -18.43 10.34 -23.10
CA CYS A 296 -19.42 11.41 -22.97
C CYS A 296 -19.31 12.42 -24.13
N SER A 297 -18.10 12.76 -24.58
CA SER A 297 -17.93 13.66 -25.74
C SER A 297 -18.43 13.07 -27.05
N GLU A 298 -18.41 11.73 -27.18
CA GLU A 298 -18.93 10.99 -28.33
C GLU A 298 -20.43 10.62 -28.18
N ASP A 299 -21.09 11.04 -27.09
CA ASP A 299 -22.46 10.63 -26.73
C ASP A 299 -22.66 9.10 -26.64
N ARG A 300 -21.58 8.37 -26.30
CA ARG A 300 -21.55 6.91 -26.20
C ARG A 300 -21.73 6.43 -24.77
N LEU A 301 -22.96 6.52 -24.27
CA LEU A 301 -23.31 6.07 -22.92
C LEU A 301 -23.43 4.54 -22.81
N PRO A 302 -23.18 3.94 -21.64
CA PRO A 302 -23.58 2.57 -21.36
C PRO A 302 -25.09 2.40 -21.58
N LYS A 303 -25.52 1.18 -21.94
CA LYS A 303 -26.95 0.87 -21.96
C LYS A 303 -27.50 0.89 -20.53
N ASP A 304 -28.76 1.29 -20.39
CA ASP A 304 -29.53 1.15 -19.14
C ASP A 304 -28.91 1.87 -17.93
N VAL A 305 -28.25 3.02 -18.17
CA VAL A 305 -27.62 3.85 -17.12
C VAL A 305 -28.63 4.28 -16.04
N GLU A 306 -29.90 4.44 -16.42
CA GLU A 306 -30.98 4.78 -15.50
C GLU A 306 -31.40 3.61 -14.62
N GLU A 307 -31.33 2.39 -15.13
CA GLU A 307 -31.77 1.19 -14.43
C GLU A 307 -30.73 0.71 -13.40
N GLN A 308 -29.45 1.02 -13.65
CA GLN A 308 -28.36 0.65 -12.74
C GLN A 308 -28.41 1.43 -11.44
N THR A 309 -28.62 0.77 -10.31
CA THR A 309 -28.64 1.43 -9.00
C THR A 309 -27.22 1.78 -8.51
N ILE A 310 -27.12 2.94 -7.86
CA ILE A 310 -25.94 3.37 -7.10
C ILE A 310 -26.05 2.68 -5.73
N SER A 311 -25.12 1.81 -5.40
CA SER A 311 -25.22 0.97 -4.20
C SER A 311 -24.64 1.63 -2.95
N THR A 312 -23.65 2.51 -3.11
CA THR A 312 -22.88 3.08 -2.01
C THR A 312 -23.42 4.42 -1.54
N LYS A 313 -23.31 4.66 -0.22
CA LYS A 313 -23.62 5.99 0.39
C LYS A 313 -22.72 7.08 -0.19
N SER A 314 -21.45 6.76 -0.44
CA SER A 314 -20.48 7.64 -1.11
C SER A 314 -20.96 8.04 -2.51
N GLY A 315 -21.38 7.06 -3.32
CA GLY A 315 -21.94 7.26 -4.65
C GLY A 315 -23.16 8.18 -4.65
N ILE A 316 -24.14 7.93 -3.76
CA ILE A 316 -25.34 8.78 -3.64
C ILE A 316 -24.96 10.22 -3.29
N LYS A 317 -24.02 10.40 -2.36
CA LYS A 317 -23.51 11.73 -1.97
C LYS A 317 -22.81 12.43 -3.13
N TRP A 318 -22.00 11.71 -3.91
CA TRP A 318 -21.32 12.24 -5.09
C TRP A 318 -22.32 12.65 -6.17
N TYR A 319 -23.35 11.85 -6.42
CA TYR A 319 -24.40 12.15 -7.38
C TYR A 319 -25.13 13.45 -7.03
N LYS A 320 -25.62 13.56 -5.78
CA LYS A 320 -26.29 14.77 -5.28
C LYS A 320 -25.39 16.01 -5.38
N LYS A 321 -24.13 15.88 -5.00
CA LYS A 321 -23.13 16.96 -5.09
C LYS A 321 -22.90 17.37 -6.55
N GLY A 322 -22.83 16.41 -7.47
CA GLY A 322 -22.68 16.65 -8.90
C GLY A 322 -23.88 17.40 -9.47
N LEU A 323 -25.11 16.92 -9.21
CA LEU A 323 -26.34 17.58 -9.66
C LEU A 323 -26.45 19.01 -9.14
N LYS A 324 -26.15 19.24 -7.86
CA LYS A 324 -26.13 20.59 -7.28
C LYS A 324 -25.15 21.50 -8.02
N LYS A 325 -23.91 21.03 -8.24
CA LYS A 325 -22.90 21.82 -8.96
C LYS A 325 -23.31 22.14 -10.40
N LEU A 326 -24.00 21.22 -11.08
CA LEU A 326 -24.51 21.45 -12.44
C LEU A 326 -25.63 22.49 -12.44
N LEU A 327 -26.54 22.42 -11.45
CA LEU A 327 -27.60 23.41 -11.29
C LEU A 327 -27.05 24.81 -11.01
N ASP A 328 -26.04 24.92 -10.15
CA ASP A 328 -25.38 26.17 -9.79
C ASP A 328 -24.54 26.77 -10.95
N ALA A 329 -24.20 25.96 -11.96
CA ALA A 329 -23.36 26.37 -13.09
C ALA A 329 -24.11 27.15 -14.17
N ASP A 330 -25.44 27.04 -14.20
CA ASP A 330 -26.29 27.67 -15.20
C ASP A 330 -27.01 28.88 -14.59
N GLU A 331 -26.52 30.08 -14.89
CA GLU A 331 -27.09 31.35 -14.39
C GLU A 331 -28.56 31.54 -14.80
N GLY A 332 -29.05 30.79 -15.79
CA GLY A 332 -30.44 30.77 -16.25
C GLY A 332 -31.22 29.52 -15.86
N SER A 333 -30.89 28.83 -14.76
CA SER A 333 -31.49 27.54 -14.37
C SER A 333 -33.02 27.54 -14.51
N SER A 334 -33.51 26.92 -15.59
CA SER A 334 -34.93 26.78 -15.86
C SER A 334 -35.62 26.02 -14.70
N PRO A 335 -36.84 26.43 -14.30
CA PRO A 335 -37.60 25.69 -13.28
C PRO A 335 -37.81 24.21 -13.64
N ALA A 336 -37.72 23.86 -14.92
CA ALA A 336 -37.74 22.47 -15.38
C ALA A 336 -36.48 21.68 -14.92
N LYS A 337 -35.29 22.29 -14.97
CA LYS A 337 -34.04 21.69 -14.49
C LYS A 337 -34.09 21.44 -12.99
N ALA A 338 -34.52 22.43 -12.22
CA ALA A 338 -34.67 22.31 -10.77
C ALA A 338 -35.65 21.19 -10.38
N LYS A 339 -36.79 21.07 -11.08
CA LYS A 339 -37.74 19.96 -10.87
C LYS A 339 -37.13 18.60 -11.18
N LEU A 340 -36.34 18.49 -12.25
CA LEU A 340 -35.70 17.23 -12.63
C LEU A 340 -34.62 16.83 -11.63
N VAL A 341 -33.79 17.77 -11.17
CA VAL A 341 -32.80 17.54 -10.11
C VAL A 341 -33.47 17.14 -8.80
N ALA A 342 -34.59 17.78 -8.43
CA ALA A 342 -35.35 17.44 -7.23
C ALA A 342 -35.93 16.02 -7.30
N LYS A 343 -36.47 15.62 -8.47
CA LYS A 343 -36.97 14.27 -8.71
C LYS A 343 -35.84 13.23 -8.55
N GLU A 344 -34.74 13.40 -9.27
CA GLU A 344 -33.58 12.50 -9.22
C GLU A 344 -32.98 12.41 -7.81
N THR A 345 -32.94 13.52 -7.07
CA THR A 345 -32.46 13.53 -5.68
C THR A 345 -33.42 12.82 -4.72
N GLY A 346 -34.73 12.96 -4.96
CA GLY A 346 -35.79 12.30 -4.19
C GLY A 346 -35.81 10.79 -4.41
N ASP A 347 -35.72 10.35 -5.66
CA ASP A 347 -35.70 8.92 -6.02
C ASP A 347 -34.54 8.18 -5.36
N GLN A 348 -33.37 8.83 -5.22
CA GLN A 348 -32.22 8.25 -4.52
C GLN A 348 -32.34 8.24 -2.99
N ASN A 349 -33.21 9.06 -2.39
CA ASN A 349 -33.50 8.99 -0.95
C ASN A 349 -34.46 7.86 -0.60
N ALA A 350 -35.28 7.42 -1.55
CA ALA A 350 -36.21 6.30 -1.35
C ALA A 350 -35.52 4.93 -1.51
N ALA A 351 -34.37 4.89 -2.19
CA ALA A 351 -33.67 3.67 -2.55
C ALA A 351 -32.54 3.25 -1.60
N GLY A 352 -32.07 4.14 -0.71
CA GLY A 352 -30.97 3.88 0.23
C GLY A 352 -31.32 4.27 1.64
#